data_AF-A0A7Y9ZXM2-F1
#
_entry.id   AF-A0A7Y9ZXM2-F1
#
_cell.length_a   1.000
_cell.length_b   1.000
_cell.length_c   1.000
_cell.angle_alpha   90.00
_cell.angle_beta   90.00
_cell.angle_gamma   90.00
#
_symmetry.space_group_name_H-M   'P 1'
#
loop_
_entity.id
_entity.type
_entity.pdbx_description
1 polymer ?
#
loop_
_entity_poly.entity_id
_entity_poly.type
_entity_poly.pdbx_seq_one_letter_code
_entity_poly.pdbx_strand_id
1 'polypeptide(L)'
;MPINTRILALYGGTLLVYLIMLGIMVAGGGGFLLPLIASILATLAHVGLGIWWIAQKVRGNPRANGGAVAAGIIALLAGASWASWVLVAWEEFQAGMELPVINIAGLPALILTPLTIALCVGAAIQLRRREKNA
;
A
#
# COMPACT_ATOMS: atom_id res chain seq x y z
N MET A 1 14.26 2.36 17.05
CA MET A 1 14.22 3.71 16.42
C MET A 1 12.76 4.10 16.24
N PRO A 2 12.37 5.36 16.51
CA PRO A 2 11.02 5.82 16.20
C PRO A 2 10.75 5.66 14.70
N ILE A 3 9.48 5.70 14.27
CA ILE A 3 9.16 5.99 12.87
C ILE A 3 10.02 7.18 12.48
N ASN A 4 11.02 6.97 11.62
CA ASN A 4 11.73 8.10 11.08
C ASN A 4 10.68 8.79 10.22
N THR A 5 10.33 10.02 10.56
CA THR A 5 9.25 10.81 9.94
C THR A 5 9.33 10.77 8.42
N ARG A 6 10.55 10.60 7.89
CA ARG A 6 10.88 10.37 6.48
C ARG A 6 10.24 9.13 5.87
N ILE A 7 10.24 7.98 6.55
CA ILE A 7 9.68 6.72 6.01
C ILE A 7 8.16 6.78 5.98
N LEU A 8 7.53 7.35 7.01
CA LEU A 8 6.08 7.55 7.03
C LEU A 8 5.64 8.59 6.00
N ALA A 9 6.43 9.66 5.80
CA ALA A 9 6.19 10.64 4.75
C ALA A 9 6.36 10.05 3.35
N LEU A 10 7.37 9.18 3.13
CA LEU A 10 7.55 8.48 1.86
C LEU A 10 6.39 7.53 1.58
N TYR A 11 6.01 6.68 2.55
CA TYR A 11 4.86 5.79 2.39
C TYR A 11 3.56 6.57 2.17
N GLY A 12 3.27 7.55 3.03
CA GLY A 12 2.08 8.39 2.92
C GLY A 12 2.05 9.17 1.60
N GLY A 13 3.20 9.65 1.14
CA GLY A 13 3.36 10.31 -0.16
C GLY A 13 3.10 9.35 -1.33
N THR A 14 3.73 8.17 -1.35
CA THR A 14 3.50 7.16 -2.39
C THR A 14 2.06 6.68 -2.41
N LEU A 15 1.44 6.49 -1.24
CA LEU A 15 0.06 6.09 -1.11
C LEU A 15 -0.90 7.20 -1.56
N LEU A 16 -0.61 8.46 -1.23
CA LEU A 16 -1.41 9.60 -1.68
C LEU A 16 -1.34 9.76 -3.21
N VAL A 17 -0.13 9.67 -3.79
CA VAL A 17 0.06 9.68 -5.25
C VAL A 17 -0.73 8.55 -5.90
N TYR A 18 -0.65 7.35 -5.31
CA TYR A 18 -1.42 6.21 -5.77
C TYR A 18 -2.94 6.45 -5.72
N LEU A 19 -3.48 6.96 -4.61
CA LEU A 19 -4.92 7.26 -4.47
C LEU A 19 -5.40 8.33 -5.46
N ILE A 20 -4.56 9.34 -5.74
CA ILE A 20 -4.84 10.35 -6.77
C ILE A 20 -4.88 9.71 -8.15
N MET A 21 -3.89 8.89 -8.50
CA MET A 21 -3.85 8.18 -9.77
C MET A 21 -5.03 7.22 -9.94
N LEU A 22 -5.42 6.52 -8.86
CA LEU A 22 -6.60 5.67 -8.85
C LEU A 22 -7.87 6.47 -9.14
N GLY A 23 -8.03 7.65 -8.52
CA GLY A 23 -9.14 8.55 -8.80
C GLY A 23 -9.18 9.01 -10.26
N ILE A 24 -8.02 9.33 -10.85
CA ILE A 24 -7.92 9.71 -12.27
C ILE A 24 -8.28 8.54 -13.19
N MET A 25 -7.84 7.32 -12.85
CA MET A 25 -8.15 6.10 -13.59
C MET A 25 -9.66 5.80 -13.56
N VAL A 26 -10.30 5.91 -12.38
CA VAL A 26 -11.77 5.76 -12.24
C VAL A 26 -12.53 6.84 -13.02
N ALA A 27 -11.96 8.04 -13.15
CA ALA A 27 -12.53 9.11 -13.96
C ALA A 27 -12.31 8.93 -15.48
N GLY A 28 -11.69 7.83 -15.92
CA GLY A 28 -11.46 7.51 -17.34
C GLY A 28 -10.30 8.26 -17.99
N GLY A 29 -9.43 8.90 -17.22
CA GLY A 29 -8.26 9.62 -17.73
C GLY A 29 -7.00 8.74 -17.75
N GLY A 30 -6.12 8.92 -18.75
CA GLY A 30 -4.72 8.45 -18.69
C GLY A 30 -4.34 7.22 -19.52
N GLY A 31 -5.29 6.57 -20.22
CA GLY A 31 -5.03 5.42 -21.11
C GLY A 31 -4.39 4.23 -20.38
N PHE A 32 -3.83 3.27 -21.14
CA PHE A 32 -3.30 2.01 -20.59
C PHE A 32 -2.07 2.16 -19.68
N LEU A 33 -1.34 3.28 -19.80
CA LEU A 33 -0.12 3.51 -19.00
C LEU A 33 -0.44 3.88 -17.55
N LEU A 34 -1.55 4.60 -17.30
CA LEU A 34 -1.88 5.06 -15.96
C LEU A 34 -2.22 3.90 -14.99
N PRO A 35 -3.08 2.91 -15.36
CA PRO A 35 -3.32 1.72 -14.53
C PRO A 35 -2.04 0.96 -14.17
N LEU A 36 -1.12 0.85 -15.12
CA LEU A 36 0.16 0.17 -14.92
C LEU A 36 1.04 0.90 -13.90
N ILE A 37 1.19 2.23 -14.04
CA ILE A 37 1.97 3.02 -13.07
C ILE A 37 1.30 2.97 -11.69
N ALA A 38 -0.02 3.13 -11.62
CA ALA A 38 -0.75 3.12 -10.35
C ALA A 38 -0.59 1.79 -9.61
N SER A 39 -0.75 0.66 -10.30
CA SER A 39 -0.60 -0.68 -9.72
C SER A 39 0.84 -0.97 -9.28
N ILE A 40 1.85 -0.51 -10.01
CA ILE A 40 3.27 -0.62 -9.61
C ILE A 40 3.52 0.19 -8.32
N LEU A 41 3.07 1.45 -8.27
CA LEU A 41 3.24 2.31 -7.10
C LEU A 41 2.53 1.73 -5.87
N ALA A 42 1.32 1.21 -6.05
CA ALA A 42 0.57 0.54 -4.98
C ALA A 42 1.35 -0.68 -4.45
N THR A 43 1.88 -1.50 -5.34
CA THR A 43 2.69 -2.67 -4.98
C THR A 43 3.90 -2.27 -4.15
N LEU A 44 4.69 -1.30 -4.64
CA LEU A 44 5.89 -0.84 -3.96
C LEU A 44 5.60 -0.22 -2.60
N ALA A 45 4.55 0.60 -2.49
CA ALA A 45 4.15 1.22 -1.22
C ALA A 45 3.83 0.16 -0.16
N HIS A 46 3.03 -0.84 -0.53
CA HIS A 46 2.59 -1.90 0.38
C HIS A 46 3.73 -2.85 0.76
N VAL A 47 4.57 -3.25 -0.20
CA VAL A 47 5.76 -4.08 0.05
C VAL A 47 6.75 -3.34 0.97
N GLY A 48 7.03 -2.08 0.66
CA GLY A 48 7.94 -1.25 1.48
C GLY A 48 7.44 -1.10 2.92
N LEU A 49 6.15 -0.83 3.10
CA LEU A 49 5.54 -0.73 4.42
C LEU A 49 5.58 -2.07 5.18
N GLY A 50 5.22 -3.16 4.51
CA GLY A 50 5.18 -4.48 5.11
C GLY A 50 6.55 -4.94 5.60
N ILE A 51 7.57 -4.81 4.74
CA ILE A 51 8.97 -5.08 5.09
C ILE A 51 9.41 -4.19 6.25
N TRP A 52 9.07 -2.90 6.22
CA TRP A 52 9.45 -1.98 7.28
C TRP A 52 8.87 -2.40 8.65
N TRP A 53 7.58 -2.75 8.74
CA TRP A 53 6.96 -3.19 9.99
C TRP A 53 7.59 -4.49 10.53
N ILE A 54 7.86 -5.45 9.64
CA ILE A 54 8.55 -6.70 10.01
C ILE A 54 9.98 -6.41 10.49
N ALA A 55 10.71 -5.54 9.79
CA ALA A 55 12.06 -5.16 10.18
C ALA A 55 12.09 -4.46 11.56
N GLN A 56 11.07 -3.67 11.93
CA GLN A 56 10.97 -3.08 13.26
C GLN A 56 10.81 -4.15 14.35
N LYS A 57 10.06 -5.23 14.07
CA LYS A 57 9.92 -6.36 14.98
C LYS A 57 11.25 -7.09 15.17
N VAL A 58 11.95 -7.40 14.08
CA VAL A 58 13.27 -8.05 14.10
C VAL A 58 14.30 -7.22 14.86
N ARG A 59 14.24 -5.88 14.75
CA ARG A 59 15.12 -4.95 15.46
C ARG A 59 14.77 -4.76 16.95
N GLY A 60 13.83 -5.55 17.50
CA GLY A 60 13.46 -5.48 18.91
C GLY A 60 12.77 -4.17 19.32
N ASN A 61 12.15 -3.46 18.38
CA ASN A 61 11.47 -2.21 18.72
C ASN A 61 10.26 -2.50 19.63
N PRO A 62 10.20 -1.96 20.86
CA PRO A 62 9.09 -2.22 21.78
C PRO A 62 7.74 -1.70 21.25
N ARG A 63 7.75 -0.82 20.24
CA ARG A 63 6.55 -0.35 19.53
C ARG A 63 6.06 -1.31 18.44
N ALA A 64 6.88 -2.28 18.00
CA ALA A 64 6.51 -3.31 17.03
C ALA A 64 5.86 -4.51 17.75
N ASN A 65 4.70 -4.28 18.35
CA ASN A 65 3.88 -5.30 19.02
C ASN A 65 3.15 -6.22 18.01
N GLY A 66 2.32 -7.14 18.49
CA GLY A 66 1.56 -8.06 17.64
C GLY A 66 0.69 -7.36 16.59
N GLY A 67 0.08 -6.22 16.93
CA GLY A 67 -0.73 -5.42 16.01
C GLY A 67 0.09 -4.79 14.88
N ALA A 68 1.30 -4.31 15.19
CA ALA A 68 2.24 -3.81 14.21
C ALA A 68 2.71 -4.90 13.21
N VAL A 69 2.95 -6.12 13.69
CA VAL A 69 3.29 -7.26 12.83
C VAL A 69 2.11 -7.64 11.93
N ALA A 70 0.89 -7.67 12.48
CA ALA A 70 -0.32 -7.92 11.70
C ALA A 70 -0.52 -6.86 10.60
N ALA A 71 -0.31 -5.57 10.90
CA ALA A 71 -0.36 -4.50 9.91
C ALA A 71 0.69 -4.68 8.81
N GLY A 72 1.90 -5.12 9.17
CA GLY A 72 2.95 -5.46 8.20
C GLY A 72 2.55 -6.61 7.27
N ILE A 73 1.97 -7.68 7.81
CA ILE A 73 1.50 -8.83 7.02
C ILE A 73 0.35 -8.41 6.09
N ILE A 74 -0.63 -7.67 6.60
CA ILE A 74 -1.75 -7.16 5.81
C ILE A 74 -1.25 -6.28 4.67
N ALA A 75 -0.25 -5.41 4.92
CA ALA A 75 0.38 -4.62 3.89
C ALA A 75 1.05 -5.50 2.82
N LEU A 76 1.80 -6.54 3.20
CA LEU A 76 2.41 -7.46 2.22
C LEU A 76 1.37 -8.19 1.37
N LEU A 77 0.26 -8.63 1.97
CA LEU A 77 -0.85 -9.29 1.25
C LEU A 77 -1.51 -8.32 0.26
N ALA A 78 -1.72 -7.06 0.66
CA ALA A 78 -2.19 -6.02 -0.26
C ALA A 78 -1.20 -5.80 -1.40
N GLY A 79 0.11 -5.77 -1.12
CA GLY A 79 1.16 -5.63 -2.13
C GLY A 79 1.18 -6.79 -3.13
N ALA A 80 1.06 -8.03 -2.65
CA ALA A 80 0.97 -9.21 -3.51
C ALA A 80 -0.28 -9.18 -4.40
N SER A 81 -1.40 -8.71 -3.87
CA SER A 81 -2.65 -8.55 -4.63
C SER A 81 -2.55 -7.41 -5.67
N TRP A 82 -1.89 -6.29 -5.34
CA TRP A 82 -1.56 -5.24 -6.33
C TRP A 82 -0.61 -5.72 -7.42
N ALA A 83 0.34 -6.62 -7.10
CA ALA A 83 1.24 -7.17 -8.10
C ALA A 83 0.51 -7.99 -9.17
N SER A 84 -0.62 -8.64 -8.85
CA SER A 84 -1.42 -9.31 -9.88
C SER A 84 -2.12 -8.29 -10.79
N TRP A 85 -2.54 -7.13 -10.27
CA TRP A 85 -3.04 -6.02 -11.10
C TRP A 85 -1.96 -5.44 -12.02
N VAL A 86 -0.69 -5.42 -11.60
CA VAL A 86 0.42 -5.01 -12.47
C VAL A 86 0.52 -5.91 -13.70
N LEU A 87 0.38 -7.23 -13.52
CA LEU A 87 0.43 -8.17 -14.64
C LEU A 87 -0.72 -7.92 -15.64
N VAL A 88 -1.94 -7.70 -15.13
CA VAL A 88 -3.09 -7.40 -15.99
C VAL A 88 -2.91 -6.07 -16.73
N ALA A 89 -2.53 -5.01 -16.01
CA ALA A 89 -2.29 -3.71 -16.62
C ALA A 89 -1.12 -3.73 -17.63
N TRP A 90 -0.14 -4.62 -17.42
CA TRP A 90 0.96 -4.83 -18.36
C TRP A 90 0.47 -5.47 -19.66
N GLU A 91 -0.39 -6.49 -19.57
CA GLU A 91 -0.97 -7.14 -20.75
C GLU A 91 -1.84 -6.18 -21.57
N GLU A 92 -2.69 -5.39 -20.91
CA GLU A 92 -3.52 -4.36 -21.57
C GLU A 92 -2.66 -3.27 -22.22
N PHE A 93 -1.58 -2.84 -21.54
CA PHE A 93 -0.63 -1.89 -22.08
C PHE A 93 0.08 -2.42 -23.33
N GLN A 94 0.54 -3.68 -23.31
CA GLN A 94 1.17 -4.32 -24.47
C GLN A 94 0.18 -4.53 -25.63
N ALA A 95 -1.06 -4.90 -25.32
CA ALA A 95 -2.10 -5.10 -26.32
C ALA A 95 -2.61 -3.79 -26.92
N GLY A 96 -2.44 -2.66 -26.22
CA GLY A 96 -3.01 -1.37 -26.62
C GLY A 96 -4.55 -1.37 -26.61
N MET A 97 -5.16 -2.31 -25.89
CA MET A 97 -6.61 -2.45 -25.74
C MET A 97 -6.96 -3.10 -24.40
N GLU A 98 -8.17 -2.83 -23.92
CA GLU A 98 -8.71 -3.50 -22.74
C GLU A 98 -8.98 -4.97 -23.06
N LEU A 99 -8.47 -5.86 -22.22
CA LEU A 99 -8.67 -7.29 -22.36
C LEU A 99 -9.73 -7.75 -21.36
N PRO A 100 -10.61 -8.70 -21.71
CA PRO A 100 -11.58 -9.26 -20.78
C PRO A 100 -10.88 -10.21 -19.79
N VAL A 101 -10.14 -9.65 -18.84
CA VAL A 101 -9.36 -10.38 -17.84
C VAL A 101 -10.04 -10.28 -16.47
N ILE A 102 -10.37 -11.42 -15.88
CA ILE A 102 -10.92 -11.50 -14.52
C ILE A 102 -9.77 -11.71 -13.53
N ASN A 103 -9.33 -10.64 -12.85
CA ASN A 103 -8.24 -10.69 -11.87
C ASN A 103 -8.74 -11.01 -10.45
N ILE A 104 -9.07 -12.28 -10.18
CA ILE A 104 -9.54 -12.71 -8.86
C ILE A 104 -8.46 -12.49 -7.78
N ALA A 105 -7.19 -12.72 -8.13
CA ALA A 105 -6.05 -12.53 -7.22
C ALA A 105 -5.84 -11.07 -6.80
N GLY A 106 -6.33 -10.13 -7.60
CA GLY A 106 -6.26 -8.69 -7.35
C GLY A 106 -7.40 -8.14 -6.48
N LEU A 107 -8.53 -8.84 -6.38
CA LEU A 107 -9.70 -8.38 -5.62
C LEU A 107 -9.39 -8.07 -4.14
N PRO A 108 -8.58 -8.88 -3.42
CA PRO A 108 -8.22 -8.58 -2.04
C PRO A 108 -7.62 -7.19 -1.84
N ALA A 109 -6.87 -6.66 -2.81
CA ALA A 109 -6.25 -5.34 -2.74
C ALA A 109 -7.25 -4.22 -2.43
N LEU A 110 -8.49 -4.34 -2.92
CA LEU A 110 -9.54 -3.33 -2.72
C LEU A 110 -10.01 -3.22 -1.26
N ILE A 111 -9.86 -4.30 -0.48
CA ILE A 111 -10.21 -4.35 0.94
C ILE A 111 -8.97 -4.16 1.81
N LEU A 112 -7.84 -4.79 1.43
CA LEU A 112 -6.62 -4.76 2.23
C LEU A 112 -5.95 -3.38 2.19
N THR A 113 -6.09 -2.61 1.11
CA THR A 113 -5.56 -1.24 1.02
C THR A 113 -6.20 -0.31 2.07
N PRO A 114 -7.54 -0.11 2.12
CA PRO A 114 -8.15 0.74 3.14
C PRO A 114 -7.91 0.21 4.56
N LEU A 115 -7.85 -1.12 4.75
CA LEU A 115 -7.49 -1.71 6.04
C LEU A 115 -6.07 -1.35 6.46
N THR A 116 -5.09 -1.45 5.56
CA THR A 116 -3.70 -1.06 5.82
C THR A 116 -3.61 0.41 6.21
N ILE A 117 -4.35 1.28 5.52
CA ILE A 117 -4.44 2.71 5.82
C ILE A 117 -5.02 2.94 7.21
N ALA A 118 -6.16 2.32 7.53
CA ALA A 118 -6.81 2.46 8.83
C ALA A 118 -5.89 2.03 9.99
N LEU A 119 -5.16 0.93 9.82
CA LEU A 119 -4.18 0.45 10.79
C LEU A 119 -3.01 1.44 10.97
N CYS A 120 -2.49 1.99 9.87
CA CYS A 120 -1.41 2.98 9.93
C CYS A 120 -1.86 4.28 10.61
N VAL A 121 -3.04 4.79 10.26
CA VAL A 121 -3.62 6.00 10.87
C VAL A 121 -3.91 5.76 12.36
N GLY A 122 -4.51 4.62 12.71
CA GLY A 122 -4.76 4.24 14.10
C GLY A 122 -3.48 4.19 14.94
N ALA A 123 -2.41 3.59 14.40
CA ALA A 123 -1.10 3.55 15.05
C ALA A 123 -0.51 4.96 15.24
N ALA A 124 -0.62 5.84 14.24
CA ALA A 124 -0.14 7.22 14.33
C ALA A 124 -0.90 8.05 15.39
N ILE A 125 -2.24 7.90 15.46
CA ILE A 125 -3.07 8.58 16.47
C ILE A 125 -2.69 8.11 17.88
N GLN A 126 -2.50 6.80 18.07
CA GLN A 126 -2.10 6.24 19.37
C GLN A 126 -0.71 6.75 19.80
N LEU A 127 0.24 6.83 18.87
CA LEU A 127 1.57 7.38 19.14
C LEU A 127 1.46 8.84 19.64
N ARG A 128 0.72 9.67 18.91
CA ARG A 128 0.53 11.09 19.26
C ARG A 128 -0.19 11.28 20.59
N ARG A 129 -1.13 10.40 20.95
CA ARG A 129 -1.79 10.43 22.28
C ARG A 129 -0.82 10.10 23.40
N ARG A 130 0.07 9.12 23.21
CA ARG A 130 1.09 8.76 24.22
C ARG A 130 2.09 9.89 24.43
N GLU A 131 2.51 10.57 23.36
CA GLU A 131 3.43 11.72 23.45
C GLU A 131 2.82 12.93 24.17
N LYS A 132 1.51 13.14 24.07
CA LYS A 132 0.81 14.23 24.80
C LYS A 132 0.60 13.94 26.28
N ASN A 133 0.59 12.66 26.67
CA ASN A 133 0.30 12.22 28.04
C ASN A 133 1.57 11.89 28.84
N ALA A 134 2.76 12.06 28.23
CA ALA A 134 4.07 11.87 28.84
C ALA A 134 4.69 13.23 29.15
#